data_AF-A0A538BGF7-F1
#
_entry.id   AF-A0A538BGF7-F1
#
_cell.length_a   1.000
_cell.length_b   1.000
_cell.length_c   1.000
_cell.angle_alpha   90.00
_cell.angle_beta   90.00
_cell.angle_gamma   90.00
#
_symmetry.space_group_name_H-M   'P 1'
#
loop_
_entity.id
_entity.type
_entity.pdbx_description
1 polymer ?
#
loop_
_entity_poly.entity_id
_entity_poly.type
_entity_poly.pdbx_seq_one_letter_code
_entity_poly.pdbx_strand_id
1 'polypeptide(L)'
;MLPTAAFAAASALVAWRDYGSIDAADWLPYAVVLGLVVAAVALSGAALLPGRLAAAAVVSLAALAGWVALSLTWSPLPELARDEALLTALYALTLLAPLLTLGTPAERRAAIAVVVGVL
;
A
#
# COMPACT_ATOMS: atom_id res chain seq x y z
N MET A 1 -15.21 -3.53 3.41
CA MET A 1 -15.25 -2.95 2.05
C MET A 1 -15.08 -1.44 2.08
N LEU A 2 -16.04 -0.71 2.66
CA LEU A 2 -16.09 0.74 2.61
C LEU A 2 -14.87 1.47 3.20
N PRO A 3 -14.28 1.05 4.35
CA PRO A 3 -13.15 1.77 4.94
C PRO A 3 -11.89 1.69 4.08
N THR A 4 -11.55 0.50 3.59
CA THR A 4 -10.35 0.25 2.78
C THR A 4 -10.45 0.90 1.41
N ALA A 5 -11.61 0.80 0.76
CA ALA A 5 -11.86 1.40 -0.54
C ALA A 5 -11.92 2.93 -0.45
N ALA A 6 -12.56 3.50 0.58
CA ALA A 6 -12.61 4.95 0.80
C ALA A 6 -11.23 5.51 1.15
N PHE A 7 -10.44 4.77 1.94
CA PHE A 7 -9.08 5.19 2.28
C PHE A 7 -8.16 5.17 1.05
N ALA A 8 -8.16 4.08 0.29
CA ALA A 8 -7.35 3.96 -0.93
C ALA A 8 -7.76 4.97 -2.02
N ALA A 9 -9.06 5.22 -2.17
CA ALA A 9 -9.60 6.21 -3.10
C ALA A 9 -9.23 7.65 -2.69
N ALA A 10 -9.38 7.99 -1.41
CA ALA A 10 -9.06 9.32 -0.91
C ALA A 10 -7.55 9.60 -0.96
N SER A 11 -6.71 8.60 -0.65
CA SER A 11 -5.26 8.76 -0.73
C SER A 11 -4.75 8.84 -2.17
N ALA A 12 -5.32 8.06 -3.10
CA ALA A 12 -4.97 8.12 -4.52
C ALA A 12 -5.40 9.45 -5.16
N LEU A 13 -6.61 9.95 -4.85
CA LEU A 13 -7.09 11.24 -5.34
C LEU A 13 -6.26 12.40 -4.84
N VAL A 14 -5.96 12.47 -3.55
CA VAL A 14 -5.22 13.62 -3.00
C VAL A 14 -3.77 13.61 -3.47
N ALA A 15 -3.11 12.45 -3.50
CA ALA A 15 -1.72 12.35 -3.96
C ALA A 15 -1.55 12.63 -5.46
N TRP A 16 -2.47 12.15 -6.30
CA TRP A 16 -2.38 12.33 -7.76
C TRP A 16 -2.87 13.70 -8.23
N ARG A 17 -3.91 14.25 -7.59
CA ARG A 17 -4.52 15.52 -7.99
C ARG A 17 -3.69 16.72 -7.57
N ASP A 18 -3.09 16.69 -6.38
CA ASP A 18 -2.51 17.90 -5.81
C ASP A 18 -1.00 18.02 -6.08
N TYR A 19 -0.25 16.94 -6.38
CA TYR A 19 1.21 17.02 -6.38
C TYR A 19 2.00 16.33 -7.50
N GLY A 20 1.63 15.14 -8.00
CA GLY A 20 2.51 14.42 -8.96
C GLY A 20 3.97 14.31 -8.49
N SER A 21 4.16 14.30 -7.16
CA SER A 21 5.38 14.66 -6.47
C SER A 21 6.01 13.44 -5.82
N ILE A 22 7.34 13.43 -5.82
CA ILE A 22 8.16 12.42 -5.15
C ILE A 22 8.39 12.75 -3.67
N ASP A 23 7.98 13.94 -3.21
CA ASP A 23 8.24 14.39 -1.85
C ASP A 23 7.44 13.57 -0.82
N ALA A 24 8.15 13.09 0.21
CA ALA A 24 7.57 12.26 1.27
C ALA A 24 6.37 12.90 1.97
N ALA A 25 6.35 14.23 2.09
CA ALA A 25 5.26 14.96 2.74
C ALA A 25 3.89 14.69 2.10
N ASP A 26 3.86 14.40 0.81
CA ASP A 26 2.63 14.25 0.02
C ASP A 26 1.99 12.87 0.18
N TRP A 27 2.75 11.84 0.56
CA TRP A 27 2.26 10.45 0.61
C TRP A 27 2.50 9.72 1.95
N LEU A 28 3.48 10.14 2.77
CA LEU A 28 3.87 9.44 4.00
C LEU A 28 2.76 9.33 5.06
N PRO A 29 1.92 10.36 5.31
CA PRO A 29 0.80 10.22 6.25
C PRO A 29 -0.18 9.12 5.84
N TYR A 30 -0.42 8.95 4.53
CA TYR A 30 -1.27 7.90 4.02
C TYR A 30 -0.67 6.51 4.21
N ALA A 31 0.66 6.38 4.08
CA ALA A 31 1.38 5.14 4.35
C ALA A 31 1.26 4.71 5.82
N VAL A 32 1.38 5.65 6.76
CA VAL A 32 1.20 5.38 8.19
C VAL A 32 -0.20 4.84 8.46
N VAL A 33 -1.23 5.53 7.97
CA VAL A 33 -2.61 5.10 8.22
C VAL A 33 -2.92 3.76 7.55
N LEU A 34 -2.46 3.52 6.32
CA LEU A 34 -2.65 2.23 5.66
C LEU A 34 -1.96 1.09 6.42
N GLY A 35 -0.73 1.33 6.90
CA GLY A 35 0.00 0.37 7.72
C GLY A 35 -0.77 -0.01 8.99
N LEU A 36 -1.34 0.98 9.68
CA LEU A 36 -2.18 0.76 10.86
C LEU A 36 -3.45 -0.02 10.53
N VAL A 37 -4.12 0.28 9.42
CA VAL A 37 -5.31 -0.45 8.96
C VAL A 37 -4.96 -1.91 8.66
N VAL A 38 -3.89 -2.16 7.92
CA VAL A 38 -3.42 -3.52 7.60
C VAL A 38 -3.06 -4.29 8.88
N ALA A 39 -2.35 -3.65 9.81
CA ALA A 39 -2.01 -4.25 11.10
C ALA A 39 -3.26 -4.59 11.92
N ALA A 40 -4.22 -3.67 12.01
CA ALA A 40 -5.48 -3.90 12.73
C ALA A 40 -6.27 -5.07 12.13
N VAL A 41 -6.37 -5.15 10.78
CA VAL A 41 -7.02 -6.27 10.09
C VAL A 41 -6.28 -7.58 10.36
N ALA A 42 -4.96 -7.60 10.23
CA ALA A 42 -4.15 -8.79 10.46
C ALA A 42 -4.28 -9.31 11.91
N LEU A 43 -4.31 -8.40 12.89
CA LEU A 43 -4.43 -8.73 14.32
C LEU A 43 -5.86 -9.05 14.76
N SER A 44 -6.88 -8.69 13.97
CA SER A 44 -8.30 -8.92 14.31
C SER A 44 -8.73 -10.40 14.21
N GLY A 45 -7.95 -11.25 13.55
CA GLY A 45 -8.34 -12.62 13.20
C GLY A 45 -9.35 -12.73 12.05
N ALA A 46 -9.84 -11.61 11.51
CA ALA A 46 -10.74 -11.58 10.36
C ALA A 46 -10.02 -11.53 9.00
N ALA A 47 -8.69 -11.58 8.99
CA ALA A 47 -7.88 -11.48 7.79
C ALA A 47 -7.99 -12.74 6.92
N LEU A 48 -8.23 -12.52 5.62
CA LEU A 48 -8.22 -13.59 4.63
C LEU A 48 -6.79 -13.99 4.26
N LEU A 49 -6.57 -15.27 3.95
CA LEU A 49 -5.28 -15.72 3.45
C LEU A 49 -5.15 -15.51 1.94
N PRO A 50 -4.10 -14.79 1.48
CA PRO A 50 -3.83 -14.68 0.05
C PRO A 50 -3.38 -16.03 -0.55
N GLY A 51 -3.69 -16.23 -1.82
CA GLY A 51 -3.13 -17.32 -2.61
C GLY A 51 -1.60 -17.18 -2.75
N ARG A 52 -0.90 -18.30 -3.00
CA ARG A 52 0.57 -18.37 -3.03
C ARG A 52 1.25 -17.30 -3.90
N LEU A 53 0.74 -17.08 -5.12
CA LEU A 53 1.32 -16.09 -6.03
C LEU A 53 1.13 -14.65 -5.53
N ALA A 54 -0.03 -14.35 -4.96
CA ALA A 54 -0.30 -13.02 -4.40
C ALA A 54 0.57 -12.76 -3.15
N ALA A 55 0.73 -13.78 -2.30
CA ALA A 55 1.66 -13.73 -1.17
C ALA A 55 3.11 -13.53 -1.65
N ALA A 56 3.54 -14.25 -2.69
CA ALA A 56 4.88 -14.09 -3.27
C ALA A 56 5.10 -12.65 -3.78
N ALA A 57 4.12 -12.05 -4.46
CA ALA A 57 4.22 -10.66 -4.92
C ALA A 57 4.38 -9.66 -3.77
N VAL A 58 3.58 -9.81 -2.69
CA VAL A 58 3.70 -8.96 -1.49
C VAL A 58 5.08 -9.14 -0.83
N VAL A 59 5.55 -10.38 -0.70
CA VAL A 59 6.87 -10.68 -0.11
C VAL A 59 7.99 -10.11 -0.98
N SER A 60 7.90 -10.20 -2.31
CA SER A 60 8.88 -9.63 -3.23
C SER A 60 8.95 -8.11 -3.10
N LEU A 61 7.81 -7.41 -3.00
CA LEU A 61 7.79 -5.96 -2.78
C LEU A 61 8.36 -5.59 -1.41
N ALA A 62 8.01 -6.33 -0.36
CA ALA A 62 8.57 -6.11 0.98
C ALA A 62 10.10 -6.36 1.01
N ALA A 63 10.57 -7.40 0.33
CA ALA A 63 12.00 -7.69 0.19
C ALA A 63 12.72 -6.59 -0.59
N LEU A 64 12.10 -6.07 -1.67
CA LEU A 64 12.63 -4.93 -2.41
C LEU A 64 12.71 -3.68 -1.53
N ALA A 65 11.66 -3.37 -0.76
CA ALA A 65 11.68 -2.26 0.19
C ALA A 65 12.82 -2.41 1.22
N GLY A 66 13.01 -3.62 1.75
CA GLY A 66 14.11 -3.93 2.66
C GLY A 66 15.49 -3.78 1.99
N TRP A 67 15.62 -4.18 0.73
CA TRP A 67 16.85 -4.01 -0.05
C TRP A 67 17.17 -2.52 -0.28
N VAL A 68 16.17 -1.72 -0.66
CA VAL A 68 16.34 -0.28 -0.83
C VAL A 68 16.69 0.38 0.51
N ALA A 69 16.05 -0.02 1.62
CA ALA A 69 16.42 0.45 2.95
C ALA A 69 17.85 0.08 3.35
N LEU A 70 18.31 -1.14 3.00
CA LEU A 70 19.70 -1.53 3.25
C LEU A 70 20.69 -0.65 2.47
N SER A 71 20.30 -0.23 1.27
CA SER A 71 21.11 0.65 0.43
C SER A 71 21.39 2.03 1.01
N LEU A 72 20.64 2.44 2.04
CA LEU A 72 20.94 3.65 2.83
C LEU A 72 22.38 3.69 3.32
N THR A 73 22.98 2.54 3.57
CA THR A 73 24.34 2.44 4.14
C THR A 73 25.45 2.75 3.13
N TRP A 74 25.16 2.72 1.83
CA TRP A 74 26.13 3.02 0.77
C TRP A 74 25.60 3.98 -0.32
N SER A 75 24.36 4.46 -0.21
CA SER A 75 23.77 5.37 -1.18
C SER A 75 24.44 6.76 -1.12
N PRO A 76 24.77 7.37 -2.27
CA PRO A 76 25.22 8.76 -2.31
C PRO A 76 24.10 9.75 -1.97
N LEU A 77 22.83 9.31 -1.96
CA LEU A 77 21.65 10.10 -1.59
C LEU A 77 20.76 9.28 -0.62
N PRO A 78 21.08 9.26 0.68
CA PRO A 78 20.37 8.44 1.67
C PRO A 78 18.92 8.87 1.89
N GLU A 79 18.58 10.14 1.69
CA GLU A 79 17.21 10.63 1.84
C GLU A 79 16.31 10.07 0.74
N LEU A 80 16.76 10.13 -0.52
CA LEU A 80 16.03 9.56 -1.66
C LEU A 80 15.86 8.04 -1.52
N ALA A 81 16.89 7.33 -1.07
CA ALA A 81 16.78 5.88 -0.81
C ALA A 81 15.81 5.56 0.33
N ARG A 82 15.66 6.43 1.33
CA ARG A 82 14.68 6.27 2.42
C ARG A 82 13.27 6.39 1.87
N ASP A 83 13.03 7.43 1.08
CA ASP A 83 11.72 7.71 0.51
C ASP A 83 11.29 6.60 -0.45
N GLU A 84 12.20 6.12 -1.31
CA GLU A 84 11.95 4.97 -2.19
C GLU A 84 11.64 3.68 -1.42
N ALA A 85 12.35 3.41 -0.32
CA ALA A 85 12.09 2.24 0.52
C ALA A 85 10.69 2.29 1.14
N LEU A 86 10.32 3.45 1.69
CA LEU A 86 9.02 3.69 2.30
C LEU A 86 7.89 3.67 1.26
N LEU A 87 8.11 4.20 0.06
CA LEU A 87 7.18 4.15 -1.07
C LEU A 87 6.97 2.71 -1.57
N THR A 88 8.05 1.94 -1.67
CA THR A 88 7.98 0.51 -2.03
C THR A 88 7.20 -0.29 -0.97
N ALA A 89 7.39 0.02 0.31
CA ALA A 89 6.61 -0.58 1.39
C ALA A 89 5.12 -0.21 1.30
N LEU A 90 4.80 1.04 0.93
CA LEU A 90 3.43 1.47 0.67
C LEU A 90 2.79 0.66 -0.46
N TYR A 91 3.51 0.35 -1.54
CA TYR A 91 2.99 -0.51 -2.61
C TYR A 91 2.69 -1.93 -2.10
N ALA A 92 3.55 -2.50 -1.27
CA ALA A 92 3.31 -3.81 -0.66
C ALA A 92 2.03 -3.80 0.20
N LEU A 93 1.83 -2.76 1.02
CA LEU A 93 0.64 -2.59 1.86
C LEU A 93 -0.63 -2.38 1.03
N THR A 94 -0.53 -1.61 -0.06
CA THR A 94 -1.65 -1.35 -0.98
C THR A 94 -2.10 -2.63 -1.67
N LEU A 95 -1.17 -3.50 -2.05
CA LEU A 95 -1.49 -4.83 -2.57
C LEU A 95 -2.06 -5.76 -1.49
N LEU A 96 -1.50 -5.73 -0.28
CA LEU A 96 -1.90 -6.60 0.81
C LEU A 96 -3.31 -6.29 1.34
N ALA A 97 -3.69 -5.02 1.45
CA ALA A 97 -4.97 -4.59 2.02
C ALA A 97 -6.21 -5.26 1.38
N PRO A 98 -6.40 -5.28 0.05
CA PRO A 98 -7.53 -5.98 -0.56
C PRO A 98 -7.39 -7.51 -0.47
N LEU A 99 -6.17 -8.06 -0.43
CA LEU A 99 -5.96 -9.50 -0.26
C LEU A 99 -6.43 -10.01 1.10
N LEU A 100 -6.27 -9.19 2.15
CA LEU A 100 -6.72 -9.52 3.50
C LEU A 100 -8.21 -9.26 3.72
N THR A 101 -8.86 -8.46 2.87
CA THR A 101 -10.22 -7.96 3.13
C THR A 101 -11.28 -8.34 2.10
N LEU A 102 -10.92 -8.60 0.83
CA LEU A 102 -11.86 -8.91 -0.26
C LEU A 102 -11.98 -10.43 -0.50
N GLY A 103 -13.06 -11.03 0.00
CA GLY A 103 -13.31 -12.46 -0.10
C GLY A 103 -14.13 -12.86 -1.32
N THR A 104 -15.07 -12.01 -1.74
CA THR A 104 -16.06 -12.39 -2.76
C THR A 104 -15.86 -11.68 -4.11
N PRO A 105 -16.32 -12.27 -5.22
CA PRO A 105 -16.29 -11.62 -6.54
C PRO A 105 -17.12 -10.33 -6.61
N ALA A 106 -18.19 -10.22 -5.80
CA ALA A 106 -19.01 -9.01 -5.72
C ALA A 106 -18.24 -7.87 -5.03
N GLU A 107 -17.56 -8.17 -3.93
CA GLU A 107 -16.67 -7.23 -3.23
C GLU A 107 -15.53 -6.74 -4.11
N ARG A 108 -14.88 -7.63 -4.87
CA ARG A 108 -13.84 -7.25 -5.84
C ARG A 108 -14.37 -6.31 -6.91
N ARG A 109 -15.54 -6.60 -7.50
CA ARG A 109 -16.16 -5.73 -8.51
C ARG A 109 -16.54 -4.36 -7.94
N ALA A 110 -17.10 -4.31 -6.75
CA ALA A 110 -17.43 -3.05 -6.08
C ALA A 110 -16.17 -2.22 -5.79
N ALA A 111 -15.09 -2.84 -5.31
CA ALA A 111 -13.82 -2.17 -5.08
C ALA A 111 -13.22 -1.60 -6.38
N ILE A 112 -13.24 -2.39 -7.47
CA ILE A 112 -12.79 -1.93 -8.80
C ILE A 112 -13.64 -0.74 -9.28
N ALA A 113 -14.97 -0.80 -9.13
CA ALA A 113 -15.85 0.28 -9.53
C ALA A 113 -15.58 1.58 -8.77
N VAL A 114 -15.29 1.48 -7.46
CA VAL A 114 -14.88 2.65 -6.66
C VAL A 114 -13.57 3.23 -7.20
N VAL A 115 -12.55 2.39 -7.45
CA VAL A 115 -11.26 2.85 -7.98
C VAL A 115 -11.44 3.53 -9.35
N VAL A 116 -12.21 2.93 -10.26
CA VAL A 116 -12.46 3.48 -11.60
C VAL A 116 -13.28 4.76 -11.55
N GLY A 117 -14.27 4.86 -10.66
CA GLY A 117 -15.07 6.10 -10.52
C GLY A 117 -14.34 7.25 -9.84
N VAL A 118 -13.15 6.98 -9.31
CA VAL A 118 -12.29 7.90 -8.57
C VAL A 118 -11.13 8.43 -9.42
N LEU A 119 -10.74 7.68 -10.46
CA LEU A 119 -9.73 8.06 -11.47
C LEU A 119 -10.37 8.85 -12.62
#